data_AF-A0A948QZM1-F1
#
_entry.id   AF-A0A948QZM1-F1
#
_cell.length_a   1.000
_cell.length_b   1.000
_cell.length_c   1.000
_cell.angle_alpha   90.00
_cell.angle_beta   90.00
_cell.angle_gamma   90.00
#
_symmetry.space_group_name_H-M   'P 1'
#
loop_
_entity.id
_entity.type
_entity.pdbx_description
1 polymer ?
#
loop_
_entity_poly.entity_id
_entity_poly.type
_entity_poly.pdbx_seq_one_letter_code
_entity_poly.pdbx_strand_id
1 'polypeptide(L)'
;EKLRAEYDEVNRSLSPMSAKATLEIIVGIASDSGIDIDESAGKLLIPPPPAISQVKVGEGNYQLLSFSINVQGDYDNVMAFISDLDSGKTLKTMVLKKVDTRPITVMFTGEEGARRAEFRNMASAVIAMMTDNGLLEIPNPMNFAGGVATNLMGDDPDTEETVEGFPDITTTAAEKGYSGNVTPNDGYVLYNHDKISTDNTTQFETVSYITMLTTTYYYTCEPDGTLRQFDGANVVTATEYLGSEESKIATVATLDVDIYTKPEE
;
A
#
# COMPACT_ATOMS: atom_id res chain seq x y z
N GLU A 1 15.22 -24.50 -46.58
CA GLU A 1 14.10 -24.84 -45.66
C GLU A 1 13.96 -23.84 -44.52
N LYS A 2 15.00 -23.59 -43.71
CA LYS A 2 14.96 -22.62 -42.60
C LYS A 2 14.42 -21.23 -42.98
N LEU A 3 14.91 -20.64 -44.07
CA LEU A 3 14.46 -19.33 -44.56
C LEU A 3 12.96 -19.30 -44.96
N ARG A 4 12.43 -20.43 -45.43
CA ARG A 4 11.03 -20.56 -45.83
C ARG A 4 10.12 -20.69 -44.60
N ALA A 5 10.57 -21.43 -43.58
CA ALA A 5 9.88 -21.52 -42.30
C ALA A 5 9.83 -20.15 -41.60
N GLU A 6 10.95 -19.40 -41.58
CA GLU A 6 10.99 -18.03 -41.04
C GLU A 6 10.05 -17.09 -41.81
N TYR A 7 10.03 -17.19 -43.14
CA TYR A 7 9.11 -16.41 -43.97
C TYR A 7 7.63 -16.74 -43.72
N ASP A 8 7.29 -18.04 -43.62
CA ASP A 8 5.93 -18.50 -43.34
C ASP A 8 5.47 -18.09 -41.93
N GLU A 9 6.39 -18.06 -40.96
CA GLU A 9 6.15 -17.60 -39.60
C GLU A 9 5.87 -16.10 -39.55
N VAL A 10 6.70 -15.28 -40.22
CA VAL A 10 6.49 -13.82 -40.33
C VAL A 10 5.15 -13.52 -41.00
N ASN A 11 4.83 -14.21 -42.10
CA ASN A 11 3.55 -14.02 -42.79
C ASN A 11 2.35 -14.39 -41.92
N ARG A 12 2.47 -15.40 -41.06
CA ARG A 12 1.42 -15.79 -40.10
C ARG A 12 1.27 -14.76 -38.98
N SER A 13 2.36 -14.18 -38.49
CA SER A 13 2.27 -13.10 -37.50
C SER A 13 1.60 -11.85 -38.04
N LEU A 14 1.71 -11.59 -39.35
CA LEU A 14 1.11 -10.46 -40.05
C LEU A 14 -0.34 -10.71 -40.48
N SER A 15 -0.98 -11.81 -40.07
CA SER A 15 -2.38 -12.05 -40.41
C SER A 15 -3.28 -10.88 -40.00
N PRO A 16 -4.36 -10.59 -40.75
CA PRO A 16 -5.29 -9.53 -40.39
C PRO A 16 -5.77 -9.69 -38.95
N MET A 17 -5.78 -8.59 -38.20
CA MET A 17 -6.23 -8.56 -36.81
C MET A 17 -7.12 -7.35 -36.61
N SER A 18 -8.25 -7.57 -35.94
CA SER A 18 -9.13 -6.46 -35.56
C SER A 18 -8.49 -5.61 -34.46
N ALA A 19 -8.85 -4.33 -34.41
CA ALA A 19 -8.46 -3.45 -33.31
C ALA A 19 -8.87 -4.03 -31.95
N LYS A 20 -10.05 -4.68 -31.86
CA LYS A 20 -10.53 -5.31 -30.63
C LYS A 20 -9.60 -6.43 -30.15
N ALA A 21 -9.26 -7.38 -31.03
CA ALA A 21 -8.36 -8.49 -30.68
C ALA A 21 -6.97 -7.98 -30.26
N THR A 22 -6.51 -6.90 -30.90
CA THR A 22 -5.25 -6.25 -30.55
C THR A 22 -5.27 -5.67 -29.14
N LEU A 23 -6.36 -4.97 -28.78
CA LEU A 23 -6.55 -4.42 -27.44
C LEU A 23 -6.64 -5.52 -26.37
N GLU A 24 -7.34 -6.62 -26.67
CA GLU A 24 -7.44 -7.78 -25.76
C GLU A 24 -6.05 -8.36 -25.43
N ILE A 25 -5.15 -8.46 -26.42
CA ILE A 25 -3.77 -8.92 -26.19
C ILE A 25 -3.03 -7.95 -25.26
N ILE A 26 -3.12 -6.64 -25.49
CA ILE A 26 -2.43 -5.63 -24.68
C ILE A 26 -2.93 -5.63 -23.24
N VAL A 27 -4.25 -5.73 -23.05
CA VAL A 27 -4.86 -5.86 -21.73
C VAL A 27 -4.38 -7.14 -21.04
N GLY A 28 -4.26 -8.25 -21.77
CA GLY A 28 -3.67 -9.50 -21.28
C GLY A 28 -2.24 -9.31 -20.78
N ILE A 29 -1.37 -8.68 -21.58
CA ILE A 29 0.02 -8.38 -21.20
C ILE A 29 0.07 -7.50 -19.93
N ALA A 30 -0.79 -6.49 -19.84
CA ALA A 30 -0.89 -5.63 -18.67
C ALA A 30 -1.27 -6.42 -17.41
N SER A 31 -2.30 -7.25 -17.51
CA SER A 31 -2.74 -8.12 -16.42
C SER A 31 -1.64 -9.10 -15.98
N ASP A 32 -0.97 -9.75 -16.93
CA ASP A 32 0.12 -10.70 -16.67
C ASP A 32 1.34 -10.02 -16.02
N SER A 33 1.53 -8.74 -16.31
CA SER A 33 2.57 -7.89 -15.70
C SER A 33 2.18 -7.33 -14.34
N GLY A 34 0.98 -7.64 -13.83
CA GLY A 34 0.49 -7.14 -12.54
C GLY A 34 0.03 -5.69 -12.58
N ILE A 35 -0.34 -5.16 -13.75
CA ILE A 35 -1.04 -3.87 -13.87
C ILE A 35 -2.52 -4.10 -13.58
N ASP A 36 -3.11 -3.23 -12.76
CA ASP A 36 -4.55 -3.25 -12.52
C ASP A 36 -5.30 -2.81 -13.78
N ILE A 37 -6.13 -3.70 -14.33
CA ILE A 37 -6.88 -3.47 -15.55
C ILE A 37 -8.33 -3.02 -15.28
N ASP A 38 -8.73 -2.86 -14.02
CA ASP A 38 -10.04 -2.31 -13.69
C ASP A 38 -10.15 -0.87 -14.21
N GLU A 39 -11.16 -0.61 -15.03
CA GLU A 39 -11.42 0.71 -15.61
C GLU A 39 -11.57 1.79 -14.53
N SER A 40 -12.16 1.43 -13.37
CA SER A 40 -12.36 2.34 -12.25
C SER A 40 -11.06 2.69 -11.52
N ALA A 41 -10.05 1.82 -11.58
CA ALA A 41 -8.73 2.08 -11.00
C ALA A 41 -7.90 3.06 -11.87
N GLY A 42 -8.24 3.17 -13.16
CA GLY A 42 -7.62 4.10 -14.11
C GLY A 42 -6.12 3.86 -14.32
N LYS A 43 -5.63 2.64 -14.03
CA LYS A 43 -4.20 2.30 -14.09
C LYS A 43 -3.74 1.84 -15.45
N LEU A 44 -4.63 1.32 -16.28
CA LEU A 44 -4.41 1.08 -17.71
C LEU A 44 -5.40 1.93 -18.50
N LEU A 45 -4.88 2.84 -19.33
CA LEU A 45 -5.68 3.66 -20.22
C LEU A 45 -5.17 3.48 -21.65
N ILE A 46 -6.01 2.86 -22.48
CA ILE A 46 -5.78 2.77 -23.92
C ILE A 46 -6.88 3.60 -24.59
N PRO A 47 -6.56 4.79 -25.13
CA PRO A 47 -7.50 5.57 -25.92
C PRO A 47 -8.01 4.74 -27.10
N PRO A 48 -9.25 4.99 -27.57
CA PRO A 48 -9.76 4.34 -28.76
C PRO A 48 -8.76 4.50 -29.92
N PRO A 49 -8.28 3.40 -30.52
CA PRO A 49 -7.28 3.51 -31.54
C PRO A 49 -7.85 4.26 -32.77
N PRO A 50 -7.05 5.09 -33.44
CA PRO A 50 -7.50 5.82 -34.62
C PRO A 50 -7.85 4.86 -35.76
N ALA A 51 -8.47 5.40 -36.81
CA ALA A 51 -8.75 4.63 -38.02
C ALA A 51 -7.48 3.97 -38.56
N ILE A 52 -7.60 2.70 -38.95
CA ILE A 52 -6.51 1.93 -39.55
C ILE A 52 -5.98 2.67 -40.77
N SER A 53 -4.68 2.92 -40.80
CA SER A 53 -4.02 3.54 -41.95
C SER A 53 -3.39 2.48 -42.85
N GLN A 54 -3.34 2.72 -44.16
CA GLN A 54 -2.58 1.86 -45.06
C GLN A 54 -1.17 2.41 -45.25
N VAL A 55 -0.18 1.53 -45.10
CA VAL A 55 1.23 1.86 -45.24
C VAL A 55 1.89 0.87 -46.19
N LYS A 56 2.65 1.40 -47.14
CA LYS A 56 3.48 0.60 -48.03
C LYS A 56 4.87 0.45 -47.41
N VAL A 57 5.29 -0.79 -47.17
CA VAL A 57 6.62 -1.11 -46.64
C VAL A 57 7.32 -2.01 -47.66
N GLY A 58 8.33 -1.46 -48.35
CA GLY A 58 8.94 -2.11 -49.51
C GLY A 58 7.92 -2.33 -50.64
N GLU A 59 7.74 -3.59 -51.04
CA GLU A 59 6.75 -3.99 -52.05
C GLU A 59 5.40 -4.41 -51.45
N GLY A 60 5.31 -4.56 -50.13
CA GLY A 60 4.10 -5.00 -49.43
C GLY A 60 3.19 -3.85 -48.97
N ASN A 61 1.87 -4.11 -48.96
CA ASN A 61 0.86 -3.21 -48.40
C ASN A 61 0.40 -3.75 -47.04
N TYR A 62 0.43 -2.89 -46.03
CA TYR A 62 0.10 -3.22 -44.65
C TYR A 62 -0.93 -2.25 -44.10
N GLN A 63 -1.65 -2.72 -43.10
CA GLN A 63 -2.48 -1.92 -42.21
C GLN A 63 -1.64 -1.56 -40.97
N LEU A 64 -1.68 -0.29 -40.58
CA LEU A 64 -0.99 0.24 -39.42
C LEU A 64 -2.02 0.79 -38.43
N LEU A 65 -1.96 0.27 -37.21
CA LEU A 65 -2.67 0.77 -36.04
C LEU A 65 -1.67 1.44 -35.09
N SER A 66 -1.79 2.76 -34.92
CA SER A 66 -0.89 3.55 -34.07
C SER A 66 -1.66 4.19 -32.93
N PHE A 67 -1.26 3.99 -31.68
CA PHE A 67 -1.91 4.62 -30.54
C PHE A 67 -0.97 4.69 -29.32
N SER A 68 -1.36 5.52 -28.35
CA SER A 68 -0.63 5.66 -27.09
C SER A 68 -1.29 4.82 -25.99
N ILE A 69 -0.49 4.25 -25.11
CA ILE A 69 -0.94 3.50 -23.92
C ILE A 69 -0.42 4.26 -22.69
N ASN A 70 -1.27 4.47 -21.69
CA ASN A 70 -0.82 4.93 -20.39
C ASN A 70 -0.99 3.82 -19.37
N VAL A 71 0.09 3.52 -18.64
CA VAL A 71 0.06 2.58 -17.53
C VAL A 71 0.58 3.23 -16.25
N GLN A 72 0.01 2.82 -15.12
CA GLN A 72 0.47 3.18 -13.79
C GLN A 72 0.58 1.92 -12.93
N GLY A 73 1.70 1.75 -12.26
CA GLY A 73 1.90 0.63 -11.35
C GLY A 73 3.18 0.76 -10.53
N ASP A 74 3.53 -0.29 -9.82
CA ASP A 74 4.85 -0.38 -9.21
C ASP A 74 5.93 -0.49 -10.31
N TYR A 75 7.15 -0.05 -10.01
CA TYR A 75 8.21 0.06 -11.02
C TYR A 75 8.44 -1.26 -11.77
N ASP A 76 8.55 -2.37 -11.04
CA ASP A 76 8.80 -3.69 -11.62
C ASP A 76 7.67 -4.15 -12.55
N ASN A 77 6.41 -3.92 -12.17
CA ASN A 77 5.25 -4.26 -12.98
C ASN A 77 5.20 -3.44 -14.28
N VAL A 78 5.49 -2.13 -14.19
CA VAL A 78 5.53 -1.26 -15.38
C VAL A 78 6.68 -1.65 -16.30
N MET A 79 7.85 -2.00 -15.75
CA MET A 79 8.99 -2.45 -16.56
C MET A 79 8.76 -3.83 -17.18
N ALA A 80 8.08 -4.74 -16.48
CA ALA A 80 7.66 -6.03 -17.04
C ALA A 80 6.72 -5.82 -18.23
N PHE A 81 5.74 -4.92 -18.09
CA PHE A 81 4.82 -4.57 -19.17
C PHE A 81 5.56 -3.98 -20.39
N ILE A 82 6.43 -2.99 -20.17
CA ILE A 82 7.25 -2.39 -21.24
C ILE A 82 8.11 -3.46 -21.91
N SER A 83 8.75 -4.33 -21.13
CA SER A 83 9.63 -5.37 -21.65
C SER A 83 8.89 -6.40 -22.50
N ASP A 84 7.65 -6.74 -22.16
CA ASP A 84 6.87 -7.68 -22.95
C ASP A 84 6.50 -7.08 -24.32
N LEU A 85 6.04 -5.83 -24.33
CA LEU A 85 5.73 -5.08 -25.54
C LEU A 85 6.96 -4.89 -26.45
N ASP A 86 8.12 -4.56 -25.86
CA ASP A 86 9.37 -4.36 -26.61
C ASP A 86 9.95 -5.66 -27.16
N SER A 87 9.76 -6.78 -26.44
CA SER A 87 10.31 -8.07 -26.85
C SER A 87 9.70 -8.63 -28.13
N GLY A 88 8.51 -8.17 -28.51
CA GLY A 88 7.73 -8.70 -29.63
C GLY A 88 7.35 -10.18 -29.46
N LYS A 89 7.54 -10.79 -28.28
CA LYS A 89 7.21 -12.21 -28.06
C LYS A 89 5.71 -12.46 -28.14
N THR A 90 4.94 -11.59 -27.50
CA THR A 90 3.48 -11.74 -27.39
C THR A 90 2.76 -11.19 -28.62
N LEU A 91 3.25 -10.08 -29.21
CA LEU A 91 2.77 -9.58 -30.49
C LEU A 91 3.95 -9.16 -31.39
N LYS A 92 4.40 -10.08 -32.25
CA LYS A 92 5.56 -9.90 -33.16
C LYS A 92 5.42 -8.73 -34.13
N THR A 93 4.20 -8.28 -34.37
CA THR A 93 3.88 -7.17 -35.27
C THR A 93 3.82 -5.81 -34.58
N MET A 94 3.98 -5.79 -33.26
CA MET A 94 4.05 -4.57 -32.49
C MET A 94 5.46 -4.00 -32.50
N VAL A 95 5.55 -2.68 -32.63
CA VAL A 95 6.76 -1.89 -32.48
C VAL A 95 6.52 -0.83 -31.43
N LEU A 96 7.30 -0.88 -30.36
CA LEU A 96 7.33 0.16 -29.36
C LEU A 96 8.20 1.33 -29.85
N LYS A 97 7.59 2.49 -30.08
CA LYS A 97 8.28 3.65 -30.68
C LYS A 97 8.92 4.54 -29.63
N LYS A 98 8.20 4.72 -28.53
CA LYS A 98 8.53 5.68 -27.50
C LYS A 98 8.03 5.18 -26.16
N VAL A 99 8.84 5.41 -25.14
CA VAL A 99 8.47 5.21 -23.74
C VAL A 99 8.91 6.45 -22.98
N ASP A 100 7.94 7.13 -22.36
CA ASP A 100 8.20 8.16 -21.37
C ASP A 100 7.80 7.62 -20.01
N THR A 101 8.72 7.57 -19.05
CA THR A 101 8.42 7.16 -17.68
C THR A 101 8.62 8.31 -16.70
N ARG A 102 7.81 8.34 -15.65
CA ARG A 102 8.00 9.26 -14.52
C ARG A 102 7.51 8.65 -13.21
N PRO A 103 8.20 8.93 -12.10
CA PRO A 103 7.67 8.60 -10.78
C PRO A 103 6.53 9.57 -10.42
N ILE A 104 5.55 9.06 -9.69
CA ILE A 104 4.50 9.84 -9.05
C ILE A 104 4.28 9.36 -7.62
N THR A 105 3.87 10.28 -6.75
CA THR A 105 3.43 9.92 -5.40
C THR A 105 1.95 9.55 -5.45
N VAL A 106 1.61 8.38 -4.91
CA VAL A 106 0.24 7.87 -4.82
C VAL A 106 -0.12 7.69 -3.36
N MET A 107 -1.18 8.38 -2.94
CA MET A 107 -1.70 8.25 -1.58
C MET A 107 -2.38 6.89 -1.41
N PHE A 108 -2.20 6.27 -0.25
CA PHE A 108 -3.05 5.15 0.13
C PHE A 108 -4.46 5.66 0.42
N THR A 109 -5.48 5.02 -0.16
CA THR A 109 -6.89 5.39 -0.01
C THR A 109 -7.70 4.20 0.49
N GLY A 110 -8.98 4.43 0.81
CA GLY A 110 -9.89 3.38 1.29
C GLY A 110 -9.46 2.81 2.64
N GLU A 111 -9.70 1.51 2.84
CA GLU A 111 -9.40 0.78 4.07
C GLU A 111 -7.91 0.83 4.44
N GLU A 112 -7.01 0.58 3.48
CA GLU A 112 -5.57 0.62 3.71
C GLU A 112 -5.08 2.03 4.10
N GLY A 113 -5.64 3.07 3.47
CA GLY A 113 -5.37 4.46 3.84
C GLY A 113 -5.80 4.77 5.28
N ALA A 114 -7.00 4.31 5.68
CA ALA A 114 -7.51 4.48 7.03
C ALA A 114 -6.69 3.71 8.08
N ARG A 115 -6.34 2.44 7.80
CA ARG A 115 -5.46 1.62 8.65
C ARG A 115 -4.12 2.32 8.92
N ARG A 116 -3.47 2.81 7.87
CA ARG A 116 -2.17 3.50 7.97
C ARG A 116 -2.29 4.81 8.75
N ALA A 117 -3.40 5.54 8.59
CA ALA A 117 -3.67 6.75 9.35
C ALA A 117 -3.86 6.44 10.85
N GLU A 118 -4.62 5.39 11.19
CA GLU A 118 -4.75 4.94 12.59
C GLU A 118 -3.37 4.59 13.17
N PHE A 119 -2.57 3.81 12.44
CA PHE A 119 -1.22 3.44 12.90
C PHE A 119 -0.31 4.66 13.16
N ARG A 120 -0.34 5.67 12.27
CA ARG A 120 0.43 6.92 12.51
C ARG A 120 -0.04 7.69 13.74
N ASN A 121 -1.36 7.76 13.94
CA ASN A 121 -1.94 8.42 15.12
C ASN A 121 -1.52 7.69 16.40
N MET A 122 -1.54 6.35 16.40
CA MET A 122 -1.07 5.52 17.51
C MET A 122 0.40 5.76 17.83
N ALA A 123 1.27 5.72 16.81
CA ALA A 123 2.71 5.93 17.01
C ALA A 123 2.99 7.32 17.57
N SER A 124 2.30 8.34 17.06
CA SER A 124 2.41 9.72 17.57
C SER A 124 1.93 9.83 19.02
N ALA A 125 0.84 9.15 19.37
CA ALA A 125 0.27 9.15 20.71
C ALA A 125 1.23 8.51 21.74
N VAL A 126 1.85 7.37 21.40
CA VAL A 126 2.86 6.72 22.26
C VAL A 126 4.06 7.62 22.50
N ILE A 127 4.61 8.22 21.44
CA ILE A 127 5.76 9.12 21.55
C ILE A 127 5.41 10.34 22.42
N ALA A 128 4.23 10.92 22.21
CA ALA A 128 3.76 12.06 23.01
C ALA A 128 3.62 11.68 24.48
N MET A 129 3.01 10.52 24.77
CA MET A 129 2.86 10.00 26.13
C MET A 129 4.24 9.79 26.79
N MET A 130 5.17 9.11 26.12
CA MET A 130 6.50 8.88 26.66
C MET A 130 7.23 10.19 26.93
N THR A 131 7.17 11.14 25.99
CA THR A 131 7.79 12.47 26.13
C THR A 131 7.23 13.24 27.32
N ASP A 132 5.90 13.28 27.43
CA ASP A 132 5.19 14.00 28.48
C ASP A 132 5.44 13.45 29.88
N ASN A 133 5.69 12.15 29.98
CA ASN A 133 5.97 11.46 31.24
C ASN A 133 7.48 11.27 31.47
N GLY A 134 8.33 11.80 30.58
CA GLY A 134 9.80 11.71 30.70
C GLY A 134 10.34 10.28 30.59
N LEU A 135 9.63 9.39 29.89
CA LEU A 135 9.99 7.99 29.73
C LEU A 135 11.00 7.81 28.60
N LEU A 136 12.13 7.17 28.91
CA LEU A 136 13.05 6.66 27.90
C LEU A 136 12.62 5.28 27.40
N GLU A 137 12.03 4.49 28.29
CA GLU A 137 11.45 3.18 28.00
C GLU A 137 10.11 3.07 28.74
N ILE A 138 9.16 2.36 28.14
CA ILE A 138 7.89 1.99 28.76
C ILE A 138 8.19 0.88 29.78
N PRO A 139 7.84 1.04 31.08
CA PRO A 139 8.27 0.09 32.12
C PRO A 139 7.71 -1.33 31.97
N ASN A 140 6.40 -1.44 31.70
CA ASN A 140 5.73 -2.73 31.49
C ASN A 140 5.05 -2.73 30.12
N PRO A 141 5.83 -2.79 29.02
CA PRO A 141 5.29 -2.64 27.69
C PRO A 141 4.51 -3.89 27.28
N MET A 142 3.37 -3.68 26.64
CA MET A 142 2.64 -4.74 25.94
C MET A 142 3.37 -5.14 24.65
N ASN A 143 4.50 -5.80 24.80
CA ASN A 143 5.42 -6.10 23.71
C ASN A 143 5.04 -7.34 22.90
N PHE A 144 5.66 -7.49 21.73
CA PHE A 144 5.40 -8.62 20.84
C PHE A 144 5.69 -9.98 21.49
N ALA A 145 6.73 -10.05 22.33
CA ALA A 145 7.11 -11.28 23.03
C ALA A 145 6.05 -11.76 24.03
N GLY A 146 5.18 -10.86 24.51
CA GLY A 146 4.03 -11.16 25.37
C GLY A 146 2.94 -11.97 24.67
N GLY A 147 2.95 -12.05 23.33
CA GLY A 147 2.03 -12.90 22.57
C GLY A 147 0.62 -12.34 22.37
N VAL A 148 0.33 -11.17 22.94
CA VAL A 148 -0.99 -10.54 22.91
C VAL A 148 -0.87 -9.07 22.51
N ALA A 149 -1.69 -8.66 21.56
CA ALA A 149 -1.94 -7.29 21.16
C ALA A 149 -3.31 -6.83 21.69
N THR A 150 -3.48 -5.54 21.97
CA THR A 150 -4.76 -4.98 22.40
C THR A 150 -5.22 -3.86 21.46
N ASN A 151 -6.52 -3.65 21.37
CA ASN A 151 -7.11 -2.49 20.73
C ASN A 151 -7.68 -1.49 21.77
N LEU A 152 -7.50 -1.75 23.06
CA LEU A 152 -7.96 -0.91 24.17
C LEU A 152 -6.86 0.04 24.63
N MET A 153 -7.12 1.34 24.52
CA MET A 153 -6.15 2.40 24.69
C MET A 153 -6.18 3.03 26.08
N GLY A 154 -7.10 2.60 26.93
CA GLY A 154 -7.26 3.03 28.32
C GLY A 154 -7.82 1.89 29.16
N ASP A 155 -7.94 2.15 30.45
CA ASP A 155 -8.64 1.31 31.42
C ASP A 155 -10.12 1.70 31.41
N ASP A 156 -11.03 0.78 31.09
CA ASP A 156 -12.48 1.04 31.10
C ASP A 156 -13.15 0.12 32.13
N PRO A 157 -13.69 0.69 33.23
CA PRO A 157 -14.30 -0.11 34.29
C PRO A 157 -15.53 -0.92 33.85
N ASP A 158 -16.09 -0.62 32.67
CA ASP A 158 -17.25 -1.30 32.11
C ASP A 158 -16.88 -2.38 31.06
N THR A 159 -15.60 -2.55 30.72
CA THR A 159 -15.14 -3.64 29.84
C THR A 159 -14.75 -4.89 30.64
N GLU A 160 -15.12 -6.07 30.14
CA GLU A 160 -14.74 -7.37 30.73
C GLU A 160 -13.51 -7.97 30.03
N GLU A 161 -12.69 -7.12 29.40
CA GLU A 161 -11.63 -7.57 28.51
C GLU A 161 -10.41 -8.02 29.31
N THR A 162 -9.75 -9.06 28.81
CA THR A 162 -8.64 -9.69 29.56
C THR A 162 -7.35 -8.87 29.56
N VAL A 163 -7.25 -7.87 28.68
CA VAL A 163 -6.07 -7.01 28.52
C VAL A 163 -6.50 -5.58 28.16
N GLU A 164 -6.71 -4.76 29.18
CA GLU A 164 -7.06 -3.34 29.09
C GLU A 164 -5.83 -2.45 29.21
N GLY A 165 -5.93 -1.22 28.72
CA GLY A 165 -4.86 -0.23 28.77
C GLY A 165 -3.67 -0.52 27.86
N PHE A 166 -3.23 0.52 27.16
CA PHE A 166 -2.08 0.45 26.26
C PHE A 166 -1.31 1.77 26.29
N PRO A 167 0.04 1.77 26.23
CA PRO A 167 0.93 0.62 26.10
C PRO A 167 1.32 -0.10 27.41
N ASP A 168 1.01 0.49 28.56
CA ASP A 168 1.33 -0.07 29.88
C ASP A 168 0.16 0.21 30.83
N ILE A 169 -0.47 -0.86 31.34
CA ILE A 169 -1.54 -0.78 32.34
C ILE A 169 -1.07 -1.18 33.75
N THR A 170 0.15 -1.71 33.87
CA THR A 170 0.62 -2.35 35.10
C THR A 170 1.32 -1.38 36.04
N THR A 171 1.98 -0.35 35.51
CA THR A 171 2.74 0.59 36.34
C THR A 171 1.83 1.35 37.30
N THR A 172 2.01 1.17 38.60
CA THR A 172 1.13 1.78 39.60
C THR A 172 1.31 3.29 39.70
N ALA A 173 0.28 4.00 40.14
CA ALA A 173 0.36 5.43 40.46
C ALA A 173 1.55 5.80 41.37
N ALA A 174 1.86 4.96 42.35
CA ALA A 174 2.99 5.15 43.26
C ALA A 174 4.33 5.06 42.53
N GLU A 175 4.47 4.12 41.58
CA GLU A 175 5.67 3.99 40.73
C GLU A 175 5.82 5.17 39.77
N LYS A 176 4.70 5.80 39.35
CA LYS A 176 4.71 7.09 38.63
C LYS A 176 5.11 8.29 39.51
N GLY A 177 5.35 8.07 40.81
CA GLY A 177 5.79 9.09 41.76
C GLY A 177 4.66 9.83 42.48
N TYR A 178 3.41 9.38 42.37
CA TYR A 178 2.28 10.03 43.05
C TYR A 178 2.29 9.76 44.56
N SER A 179 2.02 10.80 45.35
CA SER A 179 2.07 10.79 46.82
C SER A 179 0.85 11.44 47.49
N GLY A 180 -0.22 11.68 46.73
CA GLY A 180 -1.47 12.25 47.25
C GLY A 180 -2.42 11.21 47.85
N ASN A 181 -3.57 11.68 48.34
CA ASN A 181 -4.56 10.83 49.03
C ASN A 181 -5.74 10.39 48.15
N VAL A 182 -5.81 10.83 46.89
CA VAL A 182 -6.78 10.33 45.89
C VAL A 182 -6.15 9.22 45.04
N THR A 183 -6.97 8.45 44.32
CA THR A 183 -6.51 7.31 43.50
C THR A 183 -6.56 7.67 42.01
N PRO A 184 -5.44 8.12 41.40
CA PRO A 184 -5.36 8.25 39.95
C PRO A 184 -5.32 6.87 39.28
N ASN A 185 -5.62 6.82 37.99
CA ASN A 185 -5.49 5.63 37.16
C ASN A 185 -4.05 5.12 37.17
N ASP A 186 -3.89 3.80 37.16
CA ASP A 186 -2.61 3.15 36.95
C ASP A 186 -2.20 3.22 35.47
N GLY A 187 -0.99 2.75 35.20
CA GLY A 187 -0.42 2.66 33.87
C GLY A 187 0.04 3.99 33.26
N TYR A 188 0.62 3.83 32.09
CA TYR A 188 0.89 4.87 31.10
C TYR A 188 0.04 4.55 29.87
N VAL A 189 -1.22 4.95 29.92
CA VAL A 189 -2.21 4.64 28.87
C VAL A 189 -2.36 5.79 27.87
N LEU A 190 -3.00 5.57 26.72
CA LEU A 190 -3.18 6.60 25.69
C LEU A 190 -4.52 7.33 25.78
N TYR A 191 -5.54 6.71 26.37
CA TYR A 191 -6.86 7.28 26.58
C TYR A 191 -7.14 7.40 28.09
N ASN A 192 -7.51 8.61 28.54
CA ASN A 192 -7.77 8.93 29.95
C ASN A 192 -6.61 8.57 30.90
N HIS A 193 -5.38 8.93 30.50
CA HIS A 193 -4.19 8.80 31.32
C HIS A 193 -4.16 9.84 32.43
N ASP A 194 -3.99 9.39 33.68
CA ASP A 194 -3.74 10.31 34.79
C ASP A 194 -2.25 10.61 34.90
N LYS A 195 -1.88 11.77 34.35
CA LYS A 195 -0.52 12.31 34.33
C LYS A 195 -0.21 12.96 35.67
N ILE A 196 0.78 12.41 36.37
CA ILE A 196 1.24 12.95 37.66
C ILE A 196 2.11 14.18 37.43
N SER A 197 1.87 15.25 38.19
CA SER A 197 2.67 16.48 38.08
C SER A 197 4.08 16.28 38.61
N THR A 198 5.08 16.68 37.83
CA THR A 198 6.50 16.67 38.26
C THR A 198 6.81 17.76 39.28
N ASP A 199 6.00 18.83 39.31
CA ASP A 199 6.17 19.95 40.25
C ASP A 199 5.44 19.69 41.58
N ASN A 200 4.39 18.87 41.57
CA ASN A 200 3.62 18.53 42.75
C ASN A 200 3.06 17.10 42.68
N THR A 201 3.75 16.17 43.33
CA THR A 201 3.42 14.74 43.33
C THR A 201 2.09 14.37 43.98
N THR A 202 1.38 15.31 44.62
CA THR A 202 0.02 15.07 45.15
C THR A 202 -1.08 15.43 44.16
N GLN A 203 -0.74 15.86 42.94
CA GLN A 203 -1.69 16.28 41.90
C GLN A 203 -1.47 15.49 40.61
N PHE A 204 -2.55 15.34 39.86
CA PHE A 204 -2.55 14.76 38.53
C PHE A 204 -3.56 15.48 37.63
N GLU A 205 -3.39 15.32 36.32
CA GLU A 205 -4.32 15.77 35.29
C GLU A 205 -4.64 14.59 34.38
N THR A 206 -5.93 14.41 34.07
CA THR A 206 -6.36 13.42 33.08
C THR A 206 -6.12 13.97 31.68
N VAL A 207 -5.29 13.27 30.90
CA VAL A 207 -4.91 13.62 29.53
C VAL A 207 -5.22 12.44 28.60
N SER A 208 -5.57 12.76 27.36
CA SER A 208 -5.78 11.73 26.33
C SER A 208 -4.91 12.05 25.11
N TYR A 209 -4.01 11.12 24.79
CA TYR A 209 -3.11 11.18 23.63
C TYR A 209 -3.81 10.69 22.35
N ILE A 210 -4.90 9.94 22.52
CA ILE A 210 -5.83 9.59 21.45
C ILE A 210 -7.27 9.89 21.87
N THR A 211 -8.17 10.11 20.92
CA THR A 211 -9.57 10.48 21.20
C THR A 211 -10.52 9.30 21.37
N MET A 212 -10.05 8.06 21.14
CA MET A 212 -10.86 6.85 21.19
C MET A 212 -10.33 5.88 22.22
N LEU A 213 -11.23 5.27 23.01
CA LEU A 213 -10.90 4.20 23.93
C LEU A 213 -10.51 2.92 23.19
N THR A 214 -11.23 2.59 22.11
CA THR A 214 -11.01 1.37 21.34
C THR A 214 -10.65 1.72 19.90
N THR A 215 -9.62 1.06 19.39
CA THR A 215 -9.15 1.19 18.01
C THR A 215 -9.69 0.07 17.13
N THR A 216 -9.58 0.23 15.81
CA THR A 216 -10.02 -0.80 14.86
C THR A 216 -9.05 -1.98 14.84
N TYR A 217 -7.76 -1.69 14.89
CA TYR A 217 -6.68 -2.69 14.84
C TYR A 217 -6.07 -2.93 16.22
N TYR A 218 -5.27 -3.98 16.33
CA TYR A 218 -4.62 -4.38 17.59
C TYR A 218 -3.15 -3.99 17.56
N TYR A 219 -2.61 -3.61 18.71
CA TYR A 219 -1.25 -3.08 18.80
C TYR A 219 -0.43 -3.78 19.89
N THR A 220 0.85 -3.93 19.61
CA THR A 220 1.88 -4.16 20.63
C THR A 220 2.83 -2.97 20.64
N CYS A 221 3.43 -2.68 21.79
CA CYS A 221 4.45 -1.66 21.98
C CYS A 221 5.72 -2.29 22.52
N GLU A 222 6.84 -2.09 21.87
CA GLU A 222 8.15 -2.45 22.41
C GLU A 222 8.58 -1.44 23.50
N PRO A 223 9.58 -1.77 24.35
CA PRO A 223 10.02 -0.86 25.42
C PRO A 223 10.40 0.54 24.93
N ASP A 224 10.94 0.67 23.71
CA ASP A 224 11.38 1.94 23.13
C ASP A 224 10.23 2.76 22.49
N GLY A 225 8.99 2.30 22.60
CA GLY A 225 7.83 2.94 21.98
C GLY A 225 7.55 2.48 20.54
N THR A 226 8.35 1.56 19.99
CA THR A 226 8.11 1.00 18.65
C THR A 226 6.80 0.21 18.64
N LEU A 227 5.91 0.57 17.72
CA LEU A 227 4.62 -0.07 17.55
C LEU A 227 4.59 -1.11 16.44
N ARG A 228 3.77 -2.14 16.64
CA ARG A 228 3.36 -3.11 15.60
C ARG A 228 1.83 -3.15 15.56
N GLN A 229 1.26 -3.40 14.40
CA GLN A 229 -0.19 -3.39 14.18
C GLN A 229 -0.65 -4.75 13.62
N PHE A 230 -1.80 -5.23 14.09
CA PHE A 230 -2.35 -6.55 13.78
C PHE A 230 -3.85 -6.48 13.48
N ASP A 231 -4.37 -7.48 12.78
CA ASP A 231 -5.82 -7.69 12.56
C ASP A 231 -6.54 -8.39 13.73
N GLY A 232 -5.81 -8.82 14.76
CA GLY A 232 -6.37 -9.51 15.92
C GLY A 232 -5.43 -9.54 17.13
N ALA A 233 -5.99 -9.91 18.29
CA ALA A 233 -5.27 -9.88 19.57
C ALA A 233 -4.17 -10.95 19.70
N ASN A 234 -4.32 -12.13 19.11
CA ASN A 234 -3.33 -13.19 19.23
C ASN A 234 -2.26 -13.05 18.14
N VAL A 235 -1.07 -12.56 18.50
CA VAL A 235 0.01 -12.23 17.55
C VAL A 235 0.58 -13.47 16.83
N VAL A 236 0.33 -14.68 17.32
CA VAL A 236 0.78 -15.93 16.67
C VAL A 236 -0.09 -16.27 15.47
N THR A 237 -1.38 -15.91 15.52
CA THR A 237 -2.36 -16.24 14.47
C THR A 237 -2.81 -15.03 13.66
N ALA A 238 -2.63 -13.82 14.20
CA ALA A 238 -2.98 -12.58 13.54
C ALA A 238 -2.01 -12.23 12.42
N THR A 239 -2.50 -11.48 11.43
CA THR A 239 -1.69 -10.89 10.38
C THR A 239 -1.07 -9.60 10.88
N GLU A 240 0.26 -9.50 10.85
CA GLU A 240 0.97 -8.24 11.10
C GLU A 240 0.87 -7.33 9.87
N TYR A 241 0.42 -6.09 10.07
CA TYR A 241 0.42 -5.07 9.04
C TYR A 241 1.69 -4.25 9.09
N LEU A 242 2.39 -4.18 7.95
CA LEU A 242 3.62 -3.41 7.83
C LEU A 242 3.38 -2.02 7.24
N GLY A 243 4.15 -1.06 7.75
CA GLY A 243 4.20 0.29 7.22
C GLY A 243 3.06 1.20 7.71
N SER A 244 3.44 2.44 8.00
CA SER A 244 2.55 3.54 8.39
C SER A 244 2.61 4.69 7.38
N GLU A 245 3.28 4.51 6.25
CA GLU A 245 3.48 5.55 5.24
C GLU A 245 2.15 6.02 4.65
N GLU A 246 2.03 7.31 4.36
CA GLU A 246 0.81 7.87 3.77
C GLU A 246 0.71 7.67 2.25
N SER A 247 1.86 7.43 1.62
CA SER A 247 1.96 7.30 0.18
C SER A 247 3.05 6.32 -0.23
N LYS A 248 2.96 5.87 -1.48
CA LYS A 248 4.01 5.14 -2.18
C LYS A 248 4.40 5.84 -3.47
N ILE A 249 5.61 5.56 -3.95
CA ILE A 249 6.03 5.98 -5.29
C ILE A 249 5.56 4.93 -6.28
N ALA A 250 4.77 5.34 -7.26
CA ALA A 250 4.40 4.54 -8.42
C ALA A 250 5.10 5.08 -9.66
N THR A 251 5.19 4.25 -10.70
CA THR A 251 5.68 4.65 -12.02
C THR A 251 4.49 4.84 -12.96
N VAL A 252 4.45 5.95 -13.68
CA VAL A 252 3.59 6.13 -14.84
C VAL A 252 4.44 6.01 -16.09
N ALA A 253 3.99 5.24 -17.06
CA ALA A 253 4.57 5.18 -18.39
C ALA A 253 3.53 5.57 -19.45
N THR A 254 3.94 6.43 -20.38
CA THR A 254 3.23 6.70 -21.62
C THR A 254 4.03 6.05 -22.75
N LEU A 255 3.40 5.13 -23.47
CA LEU A 255 4.01 4.36 -24.54
C LEU A 255 3.33 4.67 -25.86
N ASP A 256 4.09 4.83 -26.93
CA ASP A 256 3.54 4.89 -28.30
C ASP A 256 3.84 3.58 -29.02
N VAL A 257 2.80 2.91 -29.51
CA VAL A 257 2.92 1.62 -30.20
C VAL A 257 2.38 1.70 -31.63
N ASP A 258 3.08 1.02 -32.53
CA ASP A 258 2.65 0.75 -33.91
C ASP A 258 2.42 -0.75 -34.07
N ILE A 259 1.30 -1.15 -34.68
CA ILE A 259 0.98 -2.56 -34.92
C ILE A 259 0.69 -2.75 -36.40
N TYR A 260 1.43 -3.68 -37.00
CA TYR A 260 1.36 -3.95 -38.44
C TYR A 260 0.58 -5.24 -38.75
N THR A 261 -0.39 -5.17 -39.63
CA THR A 261 -1.13 -6.34 -40.11
C THR A 261 -1.25 -6.30 -41.63
N LYS A 262 -1.60 -7.43 -42.25
CA LYS A 262 -2.07 -7.44 -43.63
C LYS A 262 -3.53 -7.01 -43.70
N PRO A 263 -3.97 -6.40 -44.80
CA PRO A 263 -5.39 -6.16 -45.04
C PRO A 263 -6.16 -7.49 -45.12
N GLU A 264 -7.42 -7.48 -44.72
CA GLU A 264 -8.36 -8.57 -45.01
C GLU A 264 -8.45 -8.76 -46.54
N GLU A 265 -8.38 -10.01 -47.01
CA GLU A 265 -8.55 -10.37 -48.42
C GLU A 265 -10.04 -10.38 -48.83
#